data_AF-A0ABD5IW27-F1
#
_entry.id   AF-A0ABD5IW27-F1
#
_cell.length_a   1.000
_cell.length_b   1.000
_cell.length_c   1.000
_cell.angle_alpha   90.00
_cell.angle_beta   90.00
_cell.angle_gamma   90.00
#
_symmetry.space_group_name_H-M   'P 1'
#
loop_
_entity.id
_entity.type
_entity.pdbx_description
1 polymer ?
#
loop_
_entity_poly.entity_id
_entity_poly.type
_entity_poly.pdbx_seq_one_letter_code
_entity_poly.pdbx_strand_id
1 'polypeptide(L)'
;MLEEEAEKQNIVVDESEAEKFTKQMRQILEQSSDEYAIQFLQDYLSALGISENEYWNQYAVLAYKKALKISKLKQQFFNEQKAKTKDVNIDELQKAWEKYQKDLVKKSKVEFIQGSISEERK
;
A
#
# COMPACT_ATOMS: atom_id res chain seq x y z
N MET A 1 10.13 -0.03 -0.12
CA MET A 1 10.20 0.97 -1.21
C MET A 1 9.04 1.97 -1.20
N LEU A 2 7.80 1.63 -1.56
CA LEU A 2 6.70 2.62 -1.51
C LEU A 2 6.29 2.97 -0.09
N GLU A 3 6.26 1.98 0.80
CA GLU A 3 6.01 2.20 2.22
C GLU A 3 7.10 3.07 2.86
N GLU A 4 8.37 2.71 2.66
CA GLU A 4 9.53 3.50 3.10
C GLU A 4 9.52 4.92 2.52
N GLU A 5 9.14 5.10 1.25
CA GLU A 5 9.07 6.42 0.63
C GLU A 5 7.94 7.25 1.26
N ALA A 6 6.79 6.64 1.54
CA ALA A 6 5.73 7.31 2.27
C ALA A 6 6.21 7.75 3.68
N GLU A 7 7.00 6.91 4.37
CA GLU A 7 7.62 7.27 5.65
C GLU A 7 8.64 8.40 5.52
N LYS A 8 9.51 8.38 4.50
CA LYS A 8 10.44 9.47 4.18
C LYS A 8 9.70 10.80 3.94
N GLN A 9 8.48 10.74 3.43
CA GLN A 9 7.61 11.89 3.19
C GLN A 9 6.68 12.23 4.38
N ASN A 10 6.89 11.61 5.55
CA ASN A 10 6.07 11.79 6.76
C ASN A 10 4.58 11.47 6.54
N ILE A 11 4.27 10.56 5.61
CA ILE A 11 2.90 10.07 5.41
C ILE A 11 2.66 8.94 6.41
N VAL A 12 1.86 9.26 7.42
CA VAL A 12 1.45 8.33 8.47
C VAL A 12 -0.02 7.97 8.32
N VAL A 13 -0.34 6.73 8.67
CA VAL A 13 -1.72 6.24 8.83
C VAL A 13 -1.82 5.75 10.27
N ASP A 14 -2.75 6.32 11.01
CA ASP A 14 -3.00 5.91 12.38
C ASP A 14 -3.69 4.56 12.41
N GLU A 15 -3.48 3.81 13.48
CA GLU A 15 -4.08 2.48 13.63
C GLU A 15 -5.61 2.54 13.62
N SER A 16 -6.20 3.55 14.25
CA SER A 16 -7.65 3.78 14.26
C SER A 16 -8.24 4.03 12.87
N GLU A 17 -7.49 4.68 11.97
CA GLU A 17 -7.88 4.89 10.57
C GLU A 17 -7.91 3.54 9.83
N ALA A 18 -6.88 2.72 10.04
CA ALA A 18 -6.78 1.39 9.44
C ALA A 18 -7.87 0.43 9.97
N GLU A 19 -8.15 0.45 11.27
CA GLU A 19 -9.24 -0.33 11.86
C GLU A 19 -10.61 0.07 11.30
N LYS A 20 -10.87 1.37 11.17
CA LYS A 20 -12.12 1.87 10.60
C LYS A 20 -12.28 1.42 9.16
N PHE A 21 -11.23 1.53 8.36
CA PHE A 21 -11.24 1.06 6.97
C PHE A 21 -11.44 -0.46 6.90
N THR A 22 -10.77 -1.21 7.78
CA THR A 22 -10.91 -2.67 7.86
C THR A 22 -12.35 -3.09 8.15
N LYS A 23 -13.02 -2.42 9.10
CA LYS A 23 -14.43 -2.65 9.41
C LYS A 23 -15.34 -2.37 8.22
N GLN A 24 -15.07 -1.30 7.46
CA GLN A 24 -15.81 -0.97 6.24
C GLN A 24 -15.63 -2.06 5.17
N MET A 25 -14.40 -2.54 4.96
CA MET A 25 -14.13 -3.59 3.98
C MET A 25 -14.77 -4.93 4.37
N ARG A 26 -14.75 -5.28 5.66
CA ARG A 26 -15.47 -6.44 6.19
C ARG A 26 -16.97 -6.34 5.90
N GLN A 27 -17.58 -5.20 6.21
CA GLN A 27 -19.01 -4.96 5.94
C GLN A 27 -19.35 -5.04 4.46
N ILE A 28 -18.50 -4.50 3.58
CA ILE A 28 -18.69 -4.61 2.13
C ILE A 28 -18.68 -6.06 1.68
N LEU A 29 -17.76 -6.88 2.22
CA LEU A 29 -17.71 -8.30 1.90
C LEU A 29 -18.93 -9.06 2.43
N GLU A 30 -19.35 -8.79 3.68
CA GLU A 30 -20.55 -9.39 4.30
C GLU A 30 -21.84 -9.06 3.54
N GLN A 31 -21.89 -7.90 2.88
CA GLN A 31 -23.02 -7.47 2.04
C GLN A 31 -22.87 -7.84 0.56
N SER A 32 -21.72 -8.42 0.18
CA SER A 32 -21.43 -8.79 -1.20
C SER A 32 -22.20 -10.03 -1.60
N SER A 33 -22.69 -10.06 -2.84
CA SER A 33 -23.19 -11.28 -3.49
C SER A 33 -22.10 -11.97 -4.32
N ASP A 34 -20.85 -11.52 -4.23
CA ASP A 34 -19.71 -12.12 -4.93
C ASP A 34 -19.26 -13.39 -4.20
N GLU A 35 -19.89 -14.51 -4.55
CA GLU A 35 -19.58 -15.83 -4.00
C GLU A 35 -18.11 -16.22 -4.21
N TYR A 36 -17.49 -15.77 -5.31
CA TYR A 36 -16.09 -16.07 -5.58
C TYR A 36 -15.17 -15.38 -4.58
N ALA A 37 -15.40 -14.09 -4.30
CA ALA A 37 -14.60 -13.36 -3.31
C ALA A 37 -14.74 -13.95 -1.90
N ILE A 38 -15.96 -14.36 -1.53
CA ILE A 38 -16.25 -14.99 -0.24
C ILE A 38 -15.54 -16.34 -0.13
N GLN A 39 -15.67 -17.21 -1.14
CA GLN A 39 -15.04 -18.53 -1.15
C GLN A 39 -13.52 -18.41 -1.15
N PHE A 40 -12.96 -17.49 -1.94
CA PHE A 40 -11.52 -17.24 -1.97
C PHE A 40 -10.99 -16.86 -0.58
N LEU A 41 -11.70 -15.98 0.14
CA LEU A 41 -11.30 -15.64 1.51
C LEU A 41 -11.35 -16.87 2.41
N GLN A 42 -12.42 -17.66 2.38
CA GLN A 42 -12.54 -18.87 3.21
C GLN A 42 -11.41 -19.87 2.94
N ASP A 43 -11.09 -20.12 1.67
CA ASP A 43 -10.01 -21.03 1.27
C ASP A 43 -8.65 -20.50 1.74
N TYR A 44 -8.41 -19.20 1.59
CA TYR A 44 -7.20 -18.53 2.07
C TYR A 44 -7.04 -18.66 3.59
N LEU A 45 -8.10 -18.41 4.36
CA LEU A 45 -8.10 -18.53 5.82
C LEU A 45 -7.87 -19.98 6.27
N SER A 46 -8.52 -20.93 5.59
CA SER A 46 -8.36 -22.36 5.83
C SER A 46 -6.91 -22.82 5.57
N ALA A 47 -6.31 -22.39 4.46
CA ALA A 47 -4.92 -22.71 4.13
C ALA A 47 -3.91 -22.14 5.15
N LEU A 48 -4.25 -21.00 5.77
CA LEU A 48 -3.45 -20.40 6.83
C LEU A 48 -3.76 -20.96 8.23
N GLY A 49 -4.83 -21.73 8.39
CA GLY A 49 -5.26 -22.28 9.67
C GLY A 49 -5.74 -21.23 10.67
N ILE A 50 -6.21 -20.08 10.19
CA ILE A 50 -6.68 -18.96 11.03
C ILE A 50 -8.19 -18.76 10.91
N SER A 51 -8.77 -18.16 11.95
CA SER A 51 -10.19 -17.80 11.90
C SER A 51 -10.43 -16.48 11.15
N GLU A 52 -11.64 -16.28 10.65
CA GLU A 52 -12.02 -15.02 10.01
C GLU A 52 -11.90 -13.82 10.95
N ASN A 53 -12.28 -13.98 12.23
CA ASN A 53 -12.12 -12.91 13.22
C ASN A 53 -10.66 -12.58 13.49
N GLU A 54 -9.78 -13.58 13.51
CA GLU A 54 -8.34 -13.36 13.65
C GLU A 54 -7.79 -12.61 12.44
N TYR A 55 -8.19 -13.00 11.24
CA TYR A 55 -7.84 -12.26 10.01
C TYR A 55 -8.25 -10.80 10.07
N TRP A 56 -9.53 -10.50 10.33
CA TRP A 56 -10.02 -9.13 10.32
C TRP A 56 -9.42 -8.25 11.42
N ASN A 57 -9.11 -8.82 12.60
CA ASN A 57 -8.62 -8.05 13.73
C ASN A 57 -7.10 -7.91 13.77
N GLN A 58 -6.34 -8.86 13.23
CA GLN A 58 -4.88 -8.87 13.34
C GLN A 58 -4.17 -8.66 12.00
N TYR A 59 -4.62 -9.34 10.95
CA TYR A 59 -3.92 -9.36 9.67
C TYR A 59 -4.40 -8.25 8.73
N ALA A 60 -5.72 -8.10 8.60
CA ALA A 60 -6.33 -7.14 7.69
C ALA A 60 -5.99 -5.70 8.09
N VAL A 61 -6.01 -5.37 9.39
CA VAL A 61 -5.67 -4.03 9.88
C VAL A 61 -4.26 -3.63 9.46
N LEU A 62 -3.27 -4.52 9.65
CA LEU A 62 -1.89 -4.28 9.25
C LEU A 62 -1.75 -4.12 7.73
N ALA A 63 -2.42 -4.98 6.96
CA ALA A 63 -2.41 -4.90 5.51
C ALA A 63 -3.04 -3.60 4.99
N TYR A 64 -4.18 -3.19 5.54
CA TYR A 64 -4.87 -1.96 5.15
C TYR A 64 -4.13 -0.72 5.61
N LYS A 65 -3.45 -0.73 6.76
CA LYS A 65 -2.57 0.36 7.18
C LYS A 65 -1.50 0.64 6.11
N LYS A 66 -0.88 -0.41 5.57
CA LYS A 66 0.10 -0.31 4.48
C LYS A 66 -0.55 0.20 3.18
N ALA A 67 -1.69 -0.37 2.81
CA ALA A 67 -2.41 0.02 1.60
C ALA A 67 -2.85 1.50 1.63
N LEU A 68 -3.38 1.96 2.76
CA LEU A 68 -3.77 3.36 2.97
C LEU A 68 -2.57 4.30 2.88
N LYS A 69 -1.43 3.92 3.48
CA LYS A 69 -0.20 4.71 3.43
C LYS A 69 0.28 4.90 1.97
N ILE A 70 0.27 3.82 1.18
CA ILE A 70 0.61 3.87 -0.25
C ILE A 70 -0.43 4.68 -1.04
N SER A 71 -1.71 4.55 -0.71
CA SER A 71 -2.79 5.32 -1.35
C SER A 71 -2.61 6.83 -1.13
N LYS A 72 -2.30 7.24 0.10
CA LYS A 72 -2.00 8.64 0.44
C LYS A 72 -0.77 9.16 -0.31
N LEU A 73 0.30 8.36 -0.41
CA LEU A 73 1.48 8.70 -1.22
C LEU A 73 1.10 8.94 -2.69
N LYS A 74 0.32 8.04 -3.29
CA LYS A 74 -0.15 8.19 -4.67
C LYS A 74 -1.00 9.45 -4.84
N GLN A 75 -1.91 9.72 -3.90
CA GLN A 75 -2.75 10.91 -3.92
C GLN A 75 -1.92 12.20 -3.85
N GLN A 76 -0.95 12.27 -2.94
CA GLN A 76 -0.03 13.41 -2.84
C GLN A 76 0.72 13.61 -4.15
N PHE A 77 1.31 12.55 -4.71
CA PHE A 77 2.00 12.60 -5.99
C PHE A 77 1.09 13.13 -7.11
N PHE A 78 -0.16 12.66 -7.21
CA PHE A 78 -1.11 13.15 -8.20
C PHE A 78 -1.47 14.62 -8.00
N ASN A 79 -1.65 15.07 -6.76
CA ASN A 79 -1.92 16.47 -6.47
C ASN A 79 -0.74 17.36 -6.89
N GLU A 80 0.50 16.93 -6.64
CA GLU A 80 1.70 17.65 -7.06
C GLU A 80 1.85 17.73 -8.59
N GLN A 81 1.50 16.66 -9.32
CA GLN A 81 1.52 16.69 -10.79
C GLN A 81 0.45 17.63 -11.35
N LYS A 82 -0.78 17.58 -10.82
CA LYS A 82 -1.87 18.48 -11.22
C LYS A 82 -1.58 19.94 -10.90
N ALA A 83 -0.84 20.23 -9.83
CA ALA A 83 -0.41 21.59 -9.51
C ALA A 83 0.61 22.15 -10.51
N LYS A 84 1.44 21.28 -11.11
CA LYS A 84 2.46 21.66 -12.10
C LYS A 84 1.87 21.87 -13.50
N THR A 85 0.81 21.13 -13.84
CA THR A 85 0.19 21.16 -15.17
C THR A 85 -1.33 21.07 -15.03
N LYS A 86 -2.06 22.09 -15.50
CA LYS A 86 -3.53 22.19 -15.32
C LYS A 86 -4.33 21.12 -16.05
N ASP A 87 -3.79 20.52 -17.12
CA ASP A 87 -4.51 19.60 -18.02
C ASP A 87 -3.92 18.17 -18.06
N VAL A 88 -3.34 17.67 -16.96
CA VAL A 88 -2.86 16.28 -16.92
C VAL A 88 -4.05 15.32 -16.93
N ASN A 89 -4.14 14.49 -17.97
CA ASN A 89 -5.14 13.42 -18.04
C ASN A 89 -4.75 12.23 -17.14
N ILE A 90 -5.70 11.32 -16.91
CA ILE A 90 -5.50 10.17 -16.00
C ILE A 90 -4.39 9.24 -16.49
N ASP A 91 -4.27 9.03 -17.80
CA ASP A 91 -3.27 8.13 -18.38
C ASP A 91 -1.84 8.66 -18.18
N GLU A 92 -1.65 9.98 -18.31
CA GLU A 92 -0.37 10.64 -18.04
C GLU A 92 0.00 10.59 -16.56
N LEU A 93 -0.96 10.79 -15.65
CA LEU A 93 -0.74 10.62 -14.21
C LEU A 93 -0.32 9.19 -13.88
N GLN A 94 -0.97 8.21 -14.50
CA GLN A 94 -0.66 6.80 -14.27
C GLN A 94 0.73 6.44 -14.81
N LYS A 95 1.10 6.90 -16.01
CA LYS A 95 2.47 6.73 -16.55
C LYS A 95 3.52 7.40 -15.67
N ALA A 96 3.25 8.60 -15.17
CA ALA A 96 4.15 9.31 -14.27
C ALA A 96 4.34 8.54 -12.95
N TRP A 97 3.27 7.97 -12.41
CA TRP A 97 3.32 7.13 -11.22
C TRP A 97 4.11 5.84 -11.43
N GLU A 98 3.90 5.14 -12.54
CA GLU A 98 4.68 3.94 -12.86
C GLU A 98 6.17 4.24 -13.02
N LYS A 99 6.50 5.37 -13.63
CA LYS A 99 7.88 5.85 -13.71
C LYS A 99 8.45 6.13 -12.32
N TYR A 100 7.71 6.83 -11.48
CA TYR A 100 8.09 7.10 -10.09
C TYR A 100 8.36 5.80 -9.32
N GLN A 101 7.49 4.80 -9.43
CA GLN A 101 7.69 3.48 -8.81
C GLN A 101 8.98 2.80 -9.30
N LYS A 102 9.24 2.81 -10.62
CA LYS A 102 10.47 2.24 -11.21
C LYS A 102 11.72 2.97 -10.72
N ASP A 103 11.67 4.29 -10.57
CA ASP A 103 12.81 5.08 -10.12
C ASP A 103 13.10 4.83 -8.63
N LEU A 104 12.07 4.65 -7.80
CA LEU A 104 12.26 4.20 -6.40
C LEU A 104 12.95 2.84 -6.32
N VAL A 105 12.59 1.90 -7.21
CA VAL A 105 13.24 0.58 -7.28
C VAL A 105 14.71 0.67 -7.63
N LYS A 106 15.07 1.57 -8.55
CA LYS A 106 16.47 1.77 -8.91
C LYS A 106 17.23 2.41 -7.76
N LYS A 107 16.64 3.42 -7.11
CA LYS A 107 17.26 4.14 -6.00
C LYS A 107 17.55 3.22 -4.81
N SER A 108 16.60 2.36 -4.43
CA SER A 108 16.80 1.42 -3.32
C SER A 108 17.91 0.40 -3.60
N LYS A 109 18.04 -0.08 -4.85
CA LYS A 109 19.15 -0.96 -5.26
C LYS A 109 20.51 -0.26 -5.14
N VAL A 110 20.58 1.02 -5.48
CA VAL A 110 21.82 1.81 -5.36
C VAL A 110 22.17 2.05 -3.89
N GLU A 111 21.20 2.43 -3.05
CA GLU A 111 21.38 2.59 -1.60
C GLU A 111 21.89 1.29 -0.95
N PHE A 112 21.33 0.14 -1.33
CA PHE A 112 21.77 -1.18 -0.85
C PHE A 112 23.25 -1.45 -1.16
N ILE A 113 23.68 -1.24 -2.42
CA ILE A 113 25.07 -1.48 -2.83
C ILE A 113 26.06 -0.56 -2.08
N GLN A 114 25.71 0.70 -1.89
CA GLN A 114 26.57 1.66 -1.18
C GLN A 114 26.70 1.32 0.30
N GLY A 115 25.61 0.87 0.94
CA GLY A 115 25.64 0.37 2.32
C GLY A 115 26.60 -0.81 2.48
N SER A 116 26.50 -1.83 1.62
CA SER A 116 27.36 -3.02 1.68
C SER A 116 28.85 -2.71 1.47
N ILE A 117 29.18 -1.82 0.53
CA ILE A 117 30.59 -1.42 0.29
C ILE A 117 31.17 -0.62 1.48
N SER A 118 30.33 0.10 2.22
CA SER A 118 30.77 0.89 3.38
C SER A 118 31.00 0.06 4.64
N GLU A 119 30.33 -1.09 4.77
CA GLU A 119 30.51 -2.03 5.88
C GLU A 119 31.75 -2.92 5.70
N GLU A 120 32.13 -3.26 4.47
CA GLU A 120 33.36 -4.05 4.17
C GLU A 120 34.66 -3.27 4.36
N ARG A 121 34.60 -1.95 4.59
CA ARG A 121 35.79 -1.07 4.79
C ARG A 121 36.02 -0.62 6.23
N LYS A 122 35.36 -1.23 7.21
CA LYS A 122 35.60 -1.02 8.65
C LYS A 122 36.26 -2.24 9.27
#